data_AF-A0A382ADH3-F1
#
_entry.id   AF-A0A382ADH3-F1
#
_cell.length_a   1.000
_cell.length_b   1.000
_cell.length_c   1.000
_cell.angle_alpha   90.00
_cell.angle_beta   90.00
_cell.angle_gamma   90.00
#
_symmetry.space_group_name_H-M   'P 1'
#
loop_
_entity.id
_entity.type
_entity.pdbx_description
1 polymer ?
#
loop_
_entity_poly.entity_id
_entity_poly.type
_entity_poly.pdbx_seq_one_letter_code
_entity_poly.pdbx_strand_id
1 'polypeptide(L)'
;VFFVTGVFGQQSVQDQEGNYLVCEKMPEIEGGLKALQKKIRYPLQAKSLGVQGVVYVQFIVNTKGEVETPTIIRKLGAGCDEEALRILKKTKFTPGYDKGKAVKVRFTLPVRFML
;
A
#
# COMPACT_ATOMS: atom_id res chain seq x y z
N VAL A 1 -4.13 -12.53 43.38
CA VAL A 1 -4.14 -11.17 42.78
C VAL A 1 -2.86 -11.03 41.95
N PHE A 2 -2.91 -11.42 40.67
CA PHE A 2 -1.76 -11.30 39.76
C PHE A 2 -2.17 -10.39 38.61
N PHE A 3 -1.94 -9.09 38.81
CA PHE A 3 -2.07 -8.09 37.76
C PHE A 3 -0.87 -8.23 36.83
N VAL A 4 -1.09 -8.90 35.70
CA VAL A 4 -0.19 -8.80 34.54
C VAL A 4 -0.50 -7.47 33.86
N THR A 5 0.06 -6.38 34.38
CA THR A 5 0.19 -5.13 33.63
C THR A 5 1.35 -5.28 32.67
N GLY A 6 1.17 -6.12 31.66
CA GLY A 6 2.02 -6.13 30.48
C GLY A 6 1.55 -4.99 29.59
N VAL A 7 2.21 -3.83 29.69
CA VAL A 7 2.09 -2.77 28.70
C VAL A 7 2.51 -3.39 27.36
N PHE A 8 1.51 -3.69 26.54
CA PHE A 8 1.65 -4.13 25.15
C PHE A 8 2.18 -2.93 24.37
N GLY A 9 3.46 -2.60 24.54
CA GLY A 9 4.14 -1.66 23.67
C GLY A 9 3.99 -2.20 22.26
N GLN A 10 3.44 -1.40 21.35
CA GLN A 10 3.33 -1.74 19.93
C GLN A 10 4.72 -2.16 19.44
N GLN A 11 4.96 -3.47 19.40
CA GLN A 11 6.19 -4.00 18.85
C GLN A 11 6.08 -3.86 17.35
N SER A 12 7.00 -3.11 16.74
CA SER A 12 7.15 -3.08 15.31
C SER A 12 7.42 -4.49 14.82
N VAL A 13 6.45 -5.06 14.10
CA VAL A 13 6.57 -6.42 13.54
C VAL A 13 7.38 -6.31 12.25
N GLN A 14 8.46 -7.07 12.14
CA GLN A 14 9.27 -7.17 10.94
C GLN A 14 9.03 -8.50 10.24
N ASP A 15 9.10 -8.48 8.91
CA ASP A 15 9.06 -9.66 8.06
C ASP A 15 10.43 -10.38 8.03
N GLN A 16 10.49 -11.58 7.44
CA GLN A 16 11.74 -12.36 7.34
C GLN A 16 12.86 -11.62 6.59
N GLU A 17 12.50 -10.67 5.71
CA GLU A 17 13.41 -9.81 4.97
C GLU A 17 13.85 -8.55 5.74
N GLY A 18 13.43 -8.38 7.00
CA GLY A 18 13.73 -7.19 7.82
C GLY A 18 12.89 -5.95 7.47
N ASN A 19 11.86 -6.11 6.64
CA ASN A 19 10.92 -5.04 6.29
C ASN A 19 9.88 -4.89 7.38
N TYR A 20 9.53 -3.65 7.74
CA TYR A 20 8.53 -3.41 8.78
C TYR A 20 7.12 -3.64 8.23
N LEU A 21 6.31 -4.42 8.94
CA LEU A 21 4.89 -4.63 8.64
C LEU A 21 4.01 -3.60 9.37
N VAL A 22 4.41 -3.24 10.58
CA VAL A 22 3.74 -2.24 11.43
C VAL A 22 4.80 -1.32 12.02
N CYS A 23 4.58 -0.02 11.91
CA CYS A 23 5.40 1.03 12.50
C CYS A 23 4.54 1.95 13.34
N GLU A 24 5.17 2.69 14.26
CA GLU A 24 4.50 3.74 15.04
C GLU A 24 3.82 4.77 14.13
N LYS A 25 4.51 5.19 13.05
CA LYS A 25 3.93 6.06 12.01
C LYS A 25 3.89 5.31 10.68
N MET A 26 2.68 4.99 10.23
CA MET A 26 2.47 4.32 8.95
C MET A 26 2.71 5.27 7.75
N PRO A 27 3.15 4.72 6.62
CA PRO A 27 3.23 5.49 5.38
C PRO A 27 1.82 5.86 4.88
N GLU A 28 1.69 7.08 4.37
CA GLU A 28 0.45 7.61 3.80
C GLU A 28 0.67 8.04 2.35
N ILE A 29 -0.39 8.02 1.54
CA ILE A 29 -0.31 8.50 0.16
C ILE A 29 -0.27 10.02 0.15
N GLU A 30 0.67 10.62 -0.58
CA GLU A 30 0.65 12.05 -0.81
C GLU A 30 -0.60 12.46 -1.62
N GLY A 31 -1.49 13.23 -0.99
CA GLY A 31 -2.80 13.61 -1.54
C GLY A 31 -3.93 12.61 -1.26
N GLY A 32 -3.64 11.56 -0.47
CA GLY A 32 -4.61 10.58 0.00
C GLY A 32 -5.23 9.73 -1.11
N LEU A 33 -6.24 8.94 -0.73
CA LEU A 33 -6.96 8.05 -1.64
C LEU A 33 -7.64 8.79 -2.81
N LYS A 34 -8.02 10.07 -2.61
CA LYS A 34 -8.64 10.89 -3.66
C LYS A 34 -7.67 11.22 -4.79
N ALA A 35 -6.41 11.54 -4.48
CA ALA A 35 -5.39 11.82 -5.50
C ALA A 35 -5.09 10.55 -6.32
N LEU A 36 -5.07 9.39 -5.66
CA LEU A 36 -4.91 8.12 -6.33
C LEU A 36 -6.09 7.87 -7.28
N GLN A 37 -7.33 7.99 -6.81
CA GLN A 37 -8.54 7.78 -7.62
C GLN A 37 -8.60 8.70 -8.84
N LYS A 38 -8.19 9.96 -8.71
CA LYS A 38 -8.11 10.89 -9.85
C LYS A 38 -7.10 10.47 -10.92
N LYS A 39 -6.05 9.72 -10.54
CA LYS A 39 -5.03 9.21 -11.47
C LYS A 39 -5.42 7.88 -12.12
N ILE A 40 -6.36 7.15 -11.53
CA ILE A 40 -6.87 5.89 -12.07
C ILE A 40 -7.53 6.16 -13.41
N ARG A 41 -7.05 5.50 -14.46
CA ARG A 41 -7.75 5.44 -15.74
C ARG A 41 -8.38 4.08 -15.87
N TYR A 42 -9.66 4.07 -16.19
CA TYR A 42 -10.38 2.82 -16.40
C TYR A 42 -10.02 2.25 -17.78
N PRO A 43 -9.45 1.03 -17.87
CA PRO A 43 -9.12 0.42 -19.15
C PRO A 43 -10.37 0.22 -20.00
N LEU A 44 -10.25 0.44 -21.32
CA LEU A 44 -11.35 0.21 -22.26
C LEU A 44 -11.84 -1.25 -22.21
N GLN A 45 -10.93 -2.19 -22.00
CA GLN A 45 -11.25 -3.61 -21.91
C GLN A 45 -12.09 -3.93 -20.66
N ALA A 46 -11.69 -3.42 -19.49
CA ALA A 46 -12.51 -3.52 -18.28
C ALA A 46 -13.87 -2.84 -18.44
N LYS A 47 -13.94 -1.72 -19.18
CA LYS A 47 -15.19 -0.98 -19.41
C LYS A 47 -16.16 -1.77 -20.29
N SER A 48 -15.64 -2.35 -21.37
CA SER A 48 -16.41 -3.18 -22.30
C SER A 48 -16.97 -4.44 -21.62
N LEU A 49 -16.17 -5.04 -20.73
CA LEU A 49 -16.53 -6.26 -20.01
C LEU A 49 -17.30 -6.01 -18.70
N GLY A 50 -17.50 -4.74 -18.30
CA GLY A 50 -18.16 -4.40 -17.04
C GLY A 50 -17.43 -4.89 -15.78
N VAL A 51 -16.13 -5.11 -15.85
CA VAL A 51 -15.34 -5.75 -14.78
C VAL A 51 -15.07 -4.75 -13.66
N GLN A 52 -15.73 -4.88 -12.52
CA GLN A 52 -15.52 -4.04 -11.34
C GLN A 52 -14.89 -4.85 -10.20
N GLY A 53 -14.13 -4.19 -9.33
CA GLY A 53 -13.56 -4.87 -8.17
C GLY A 53 -12.42 -4.11 -7.52
N VAL A 54 -11.62 -4.86 -6.76
CA VAL A 54 -10.48 -4.32 -6.00
C VAL A 54 -9.23 -5.11 -6.35
N VAL A 55 -8.21 -4.40 -6.84
CA VAL A 55 -6.86 -4.93 -7.03
C VAL A 55 -6.08 -4.69 -5.75
N TYR A 56 -5.46 -5.73 -5.20
CA TYR A 56 -4.58 -5.57 -4.04
C TYR A 56 -3.15 -5.60 -4.52
N VAL A 57 -2.43 -4.50 -4.27
CA VAL A 57 -1.02 -4.40 -4.59
C VAL A 57 -0.23 -4.23 -3.30
N GLN A 58 0.72 -5.13 -3.10
CA GLN A 58 1.70 -5.06 -2.03
C GLN A 58 2.97 -4.45 -2.56
N PHE A 59 3.59 -3.56 -1.80
CA PHE A 59 4.86 -2.95 -2.15
C PHE A 59 5.60 -2.52 -0.90
N ILE A 60 6.88 -2.17 -1.06
CA ILE A 60 7.70 -1.65 0.02
C ILE A 60 7.82 -0.14 -0.18
N VAL A 61 7.46 0.63 0.84
CA VAL A 61 7.73 2.07 0.87
C VAL A 61 9.12 2.27 1.47
N ASN A 62 10.03 2.85 0.70
CA ASN A 62 11.38 3.13 1.19
C ASN A 62 11.41 4.34 2.13
N THR A 63 12.58 4.61 2.73
CA THR A 63 12.78 5.74 3.65
C THR A 63 12.64 7.12 2.99
N LYS A 64 12.60 7.17 1.66
CA LYS A 64 12.37 8.39 0.86
C LYS A 64 10.91 8.53 0.42
N GLY A 65 10.04 7.56 0.72
CA GLY A 65 8.64 7.59 0.29
C GLY A 65 8.40 7.07 -1.13
N GLU A 66 9.36 6.35 -1.71
CA GLU A 66 9.25 5.73 -3.02
C GLU A 66 8.81 4.27 -2.91
N VAL A 67 8.11 3.80 -3.94
CA VAL A 67 7.58 2.44 -4.02
C VAL A 67 8.63 1.51 -4.62
N GLU A 68 9.06 0.51 -3.85
CA GLU A 68 9.94 -0.58 -4.25
C GLU A 68 9.16 -1.90 -4.36
N THR A 69 9.56 -2.75 -5.32
CA THR A 69 9.05 -4.13 -5.49
C THR A 69 7.51 -4.29 -5.47
N PRO A 70 6.75 -3.55 -6.30
CA PRO A 70 5.30 -3.69 -6.34
C PRO A 70 4.88 -5.07 -6.88
N THR A 71 4.14 -5.80 -6.08
CA THR A 71 3.65 -7.16 -6.32
C THR A 71 2.14 -7.19 -6.20
N ILE A 72 1.46 -7.73 -7.21
CA ILE A 72 0.00 -7.84 -7.18
C ILE A 72 -0.37 -9.15 -6.48
N ILE A 73 -0.98 -9.03 -5.30
CA ILE A 73 -1.46 -10.16 -4.50
C ILE A 73 -2.86 -10.60 -4.92
N ARG A 74 -3.70 -9.66 -5.38
CA ARG A 74 -5.02 -9.97 -5.93
C ARG A 74 -5.22 -9.23 -7.23
N LYS A 75 -5.29 -10.01 -8.32
CA LYS A 75 -5.52 -9.52 -9.67
C LYS A 75 -7.01 -9.35 -9.93
N LEU A 76 -7.36 -8.35 -10.72
CA LEU A 76 -8.73 -8.16 -11.23
C LEU A 76 -8.84 -8.55 -12.71
N GLY A 77 -7.76 -8.42 -13.49
CA GLY A 77 -7.76 -8.65 -14.93
C GLY A 77 -8.25 -7.45 -15.74
N ALA A 78 -8.49 -7.68 -17.03
CA ALA A 78 -9.02 -6.68 -17.99
C ALA A 78 -8.24 -5.35 -18.08
N GLY A 79 -6.94 -5.38 -17.77
CA GLY A 79 -6.04 -4.21 -17.79
C GLY A 79 -6.03 -3.38 -16.51
N CYS A 80 -6.85 -3.71 -15.50
CA CYS A 80 -6.89 -2.97 -14.23
C CYS A 80 -5.59 -3.12 -13.43
N ASP A 81 -4.96 -4.29 -13.54
CA ASP A 81 -3.70 -4.63 -12.85
C ASP A 81 -2.54 -3.74 -13.32
N GLU A 82 -2.44 -3.52 -14.65
CA GLU A 82 -1.40 -2.68 -15.25
C GLU A 82 -1.60 -1.21 -14.88
N GLU A 83 -2.84 -0.73 -14.90
CA GLU A 83 -3.18 0.62 -14.47
C GLU A 83 -2.88 0.83 -12.98
N ALA A 84 -3.15 -0.17 -12.13
CA ALA A 84 -2.80 -0.12 -10.70
C ALA A 84 -1.28 -0.01 -10.50
N LEU A 85 -0.46 -0.75 -11.25
CA LEU A 85 0.99 -0.62 -11.18
C LEU A 85 1.47 0.74 -11.70
N ARG A 86 0.85 1.26 -12.76
CA ARG A 86 1.17 2.56 -13.35
C ARG A 86 0.92 3.71 -12.37
N ILE A 87 -0.22 3.72 -11.68
CA ILE A 87 -0.54 4.77 -10.71
C ILE A 87 0.38 4.71 -9.49
N LEU A 88 0.74 3.50 -9.03
CA LEU A 88 1.60 3.32 -7.87
C LEU A 88 3.00 3.88 -8.13
N LYS A 89 3.58 3.62 -9.30
CA LYS A 89 4.87 4.20 -9.71
C LYS A 89 4.85 5.73 -9.80
N LYS A 90 3.69 6.34 -10.05
CA LYS A 90 3.49 7.80 -10.15
C LYS A 90 2.99 8.44 -8.85
N THR A 91 2.83 7.64 -7.81
CA THR A 91 2.33 8.10 -6.52
C THR A 91 3.50 8.11 -5.55
N LYS A 92 3.65 9.25 -4.89
CA LYS A 92 4.60 9.40 -3.80
C LYS A 92 3.89 9.07 -2.50
N PHE A 93 4.63 8.46 -1.59
CA PHE A 93 4.18 8.08 -0.27
C PHE A 93 5.01 8.84 0.76
N THR A 94 4.47 9.07 1.94
CA THR A 94 5.28 9.47 3.08
C THR A 94 5.97 8.23 3.64
N PRO A 95 7.26 8.31 4.01
CA PRO A 95 7.94 7.16 4.60
C PRO A 95 7.35 6.84 5.97
N GLY A 96 7.39 5.55 6.34
CA GLY A 96 7.06 5.14 7.69
C GLY A 96 8.16 5.55 8.66
N TYR A 97 7.78 5.88 9.89
CA TYR A 97 8.72 6.17 10.97
C TYR A 97 8.53 5.20 12.12
N ASP A 98 9.65 4.67 12.62
CA ASP A 98 9.72 3.87 13.83
C ASP A 98 10.77 4.48 14.75
N LYS A 99 10.40 4.81 15.99
CA LYS A 99 11.30 5.43 16.99
C LYS A 99 12.05 6.65 16.44
N GLY A 100 11.36 7.47 15.65
CA GLY A 100 11.91 8.69 15.02
C GLY A 100 12.86 8.44 13.83
N LYS A 101 13.05 7.20 13.38
CA LYS A 101 13.85 6.86 12.20
C LYS A 101 12.95 6.47 11.03
N ALA A 102 13.29 6.94 9.83
CA ALA A 102 12.62 6.49 8.62
C ALA A 102 12.97 5.02 8.35
N VAL A 103 11.96 4.18 8.15
CA VAL A 103 12.13 2.73 7.95
C VAL A 103 11.42 2.26 6.69
N LYS A 104 11.87 1.13 6.14
CA LYS A 104 11.22 0.48 5.00
C LYS A 104 9.98 -0.27 5.49
N VAL A 105 8.81 0.05 4.94
CA VAL A 105 7.54 -0.53 5.38
C VAL A 105 6.89 -1.28 4.23
N ARG A 106 6.53 -2.55 4.45
CA ARG A 106 5.70 -3.31 3.52
C ARG A 106 4.25 -2.87 3.68
N PHE A 107 3.71 -2.27 2.63
CA PHE A 107 2.36 -1.72 2.60
C PHE A 107 1.51 -2.45 1.57
N THR A 108 0.22 -2.62 1.86
CA THR A 108 -0.74 -3.20 0.92
C THR A 108 -1.84 -2.20 0.65
N LEU A 109 -1.98 -1.80 -0.61
CA LEU A 109 -2.97 -0.84 -1.03
C LEU A 109 -4.10 -1.49 -1.84
N PRO A 110 -5.36 -1.40 -1.38
CA PRO A 110 -6.51 -1.78 -2.19
C PRO A 110 -6.84 -0.67 -3.19
N VAL A 111 -6.66 -0.95 -4.48
CA VAL A 111 -7.06 -0.07 -5.58
C VAL A 111 -8.42 -0.50 -6.09
N ARG A 112 -9.44 0.31 -5.80
CA ARG A 112 -10.83 0.03 -6.20
C ARG A 112 -11.11 0.59 -7.59
N PHE A 113 -11.61 -0.27 -8.48
CA PHE A 113 -12.07 0.07 -9.82
C PHE A 113 -13.60 -0.02 -9.85
N MET A 114 -14.25 1.11 -10.12
CA MET A 114 -15.70 1.23 -10.31
C MET A 114 -15.97 2.03 -11.60
N LEU A 115 -17.05 1.67 -12.30
CA LEU A 115 -17.56 2.38 -13.48
C LEU A 115 -18.56 3.44 -13.05
#